data_AF-A0A117IUK6-F1
#
_entry.id   AF-A0A117IUK6-F1
#
_cell.length_a   1.000
_cell.length_b   1.000
_cell.length_c   1.000
_cell.angle_alpha   90.00
_cell.angle_beta   90.00
_cell.angle_gamma   90.00
#
_symmetry.space_group_name_H-M   'P 1'
#
loop_
_entity.id
_entity.type
_entity.pdbx_description
1 polymer ?
#
loop_
_entity_poly.entity_id
_entity_poly.type
_entity_poly.pdbx_seq_one_letter_code
_entity_poly.pdbx_strand_id
1 'polypeptide(L)'
;MTSVSTSLARDTRHVWVRARGLLFAVALLIVAGVALALVQTGGQHGRLDPRSADPNGSMAVAELLRERGVSVRVATTLSEVTAAAGPDATVLVTAPNLLSGRQQMVLRGLADTSGGRTVLLAPDTPALAALAPGVSTDLPATLRVLDPDCALPEARRAGAVHLGGQRYVTVGSASAESCYFRDGLPTLVRVRNSAGGDTVLLGAADLLFNQRLAHEGNASLALQLLGSRTHLVWYLPSLSDPSAAEGGGPGDGDRVEEEGDFLSLVPSGWLWGTLQLAVAAVLAAVWRARRLGPLVAERLPVAVRASEATEGRARLYFRADARDRAAAVLRSSARVRLAPLVGVPTREAHSPDALLPALSTRLTAGGTDPRDLLFGPAPVGDAALVLLADQLDALEREVRTS
;
A
#
# COMPACT_ATOMS: atom_id res chain seq x y z
N MET A 1 38.61 4.65 -40.47
CA MET A 1 37.58 3.78 -39.86
C MET A 1 37.16 4.43 -38.54
N THR A 2 36.06 5.17 -38.56
CA THR A 2 35.48 5.84 -37.38
C THR A 2 34.16 5.15 -37.09
N SER A 3 34.08 4.46 -35.97
CA SER A 3 32.86 3.84 -35.46
C SER A 3 31.88 4.93 -35.03
N VAL A 4 30.77 5.07 -35.77
CA VAL A 4 29.63 5.86 -35.34
C VAL A 4 28.82 5.02 -34.37
N SER A 5 28.79 5.44 -33.11
CA SER A 5 27.94 4.87 -32.07
C SER A 5 26.49 5.32 -32.29
N THR A 6 25.61 4.42 -32.72
CA THR A 6 24.19 4.75 -32.87
C THR A 6 23.47 4.70 -31.53
N SER A 7 22.84 5.82 -31.20
CA SER A 7 22.01 6.10 -30.02
C SER A 7 20.96 5.04 -29.71
N LEU A 8 21.14 4.33 -28.59
CA LEU A 8 20.11 3.58 -27.86
C LEU A 8 19.86 4.23 -26.49
N ALA A 9 19.65 5.54 -26.42
CA ALA A 9 19.20 6.17 -25.18
C ALA A 9 17.67 6.21 -25.15
N ARG A 10 17.07 5.30 -24.38
CA ARG A 10 15.65 5.34 -24.02
C ARG A 10 15.45 6.61 -23.18
N ASP A 11 14.59 7.50 -23.66
CA ASP A 11 14.36 8.83 -23.08
C ASP A 11 14.00 8.73 -21.58
N THR A 12 14.93 9.10 -20.71
CA THR A 12 14.85 8.95 -19.24
C THR A 12 13.63 9.68 -18.66
N ARG A 13 13.15 10.72 -19.34
CA ARG A 13 11.93 11.47 -19.02
C ARG A 13 10.66 10.62 -19.04
N HIS A 14 10.51 9.69 -19.99
CA HIS A 14 9.28 8.88 -20.09
C HIS A 14 9.18 7.79 -19.01
N VAL A 15 10.32 7.28 -18.53
CA VAL A 15 10.38 6.35 -17.40
C VAL A 15 10.06 7.10 -16.11
N TRP A 16 10.58 8.32 -15.96
CA TRP A 16 10.38 9.14 -14.76
C TRP A 16 8.94 9.59 -14.56
N VAL A 17 8.24 10.02 -15.63
CA VAL A 17 6.81 10.41 -15.55
C VAL A 17 5.92 9.21 -15.18
N ARG A 18 6.20 8.01 -15.69
CA ARG A 18 5.46 6.79 -15.35
C ARG A 18 5.75 6.27 -13.94
N ALA A 19 7.01 6.35 -13.49
CA ALA A 19 7.40 5.96 -12.13
C ALA A 19 6.83 6.92 -11.08
N ARG A 20 6.71 8.22 -11.40
CA ARG A 20 6.21 9.25 -10.50
C ARG A 20 4.73 9.07 -10.16
N GLY A 21 3.90 8.64 -11.12
CA GLY A 21 2.50 8.27 -10.86
C GLY A 21 2.37 7.05 -9.94
N LEU A 22 3.20 6.03 -10.15
CA LEU A 22 3.23 4.84 -9.28
C LEU A 22 3.71 5.19 -7.86
N LEU A 23 4.78 5.98 -7.74
CA LEU A 23 5.31 6.44 -6.45
C LEU A 23 4.30 7.29 -5.69
N PHE A 24 3.54 8.15 -6.39
CA PHE A 24 2.47 8.92 -5.76
C PHE A 24 1.33 8.03 -5.25
N ALA A 25 0.92 7.02 -6.04
CA ALA A 25 -0.09 6.06 -5.60
C ALA A 25 0.37 5.23 -4.39
N VAL A 26 1.63 4.78 -4.37
CA VAL A 26 2.23 4.08 -3.22
C VAL A 26 2.31 4.99 -2.00
N ALA A 27 2.76 6.24 -2.17
CA ALA A 27 2.79 7.21 -1.08
C ALA A 27 1.40 7.50 -0.51
N LEU A 28 0.39 7.65 -1.38
CA LEU A 28 -1.00 7.83 -0.97
C LEU A 28 -1.53 6.62 -0.19
N LEU A 29 -1.22 5.40 -0.63
CA LEU A 29 -1.57 4.17 0.08
C LEU A 29 -0.90 4.08 1.45
N ILE A 30 0.38 4.44 1.55
CA ILE A 30 1.10 4.49 2.84
C ILE A 30 0.47 5.52 3.76
N VAL A 31 0.21 6.73 3.27
CA VAL A 31 -0.43 7.80 4.07
C VAL A 31 -1.83 7.39 4.52
N ALA A 32 -2.63 6.78 3.63
CA ALA A 32 -3.94 6.27 3.99
C ALA A 32 -3.86 5.14 5.02
N GLY A 33 -2.89 4.23 4.89
CA GLY A 33 -2.62 3.16 5.85
C GLY A 33 -2.19 3.69 7.21
N VAL A 34 -1.29 4.68 7.25
CA VAL A 34 -0.85 5.36 8.48
C VAL A 34 -2.00 6.13 9.11
N ALA A 35 -2.80 6.85 8.32
CA ALA A 35 -3.98 7.56 8.82
C ALA A 35 -5.01 6.58 9.40
N LEU A 36 -5.28 5.45 8.73
CA LEU A 36 -6.13 4.39 9.27
C LEU A 36 -5.57 3.82 10.57
N ALA A 37 -4.27 3.55 10.64
CA ALA A 37 -3.61 3.04 11.83
C ALA A 37 -3.71 4.04 12.99
N LEU A 38 -3.52 5.34 12.74
CA LEU A 38 -3.64 6.41 13.75
C LEU A 38 -5.09 6.61 14.23
N VAL A 39 -6.09 6.40 13.35
CA VAL A 39 -7.51 6.47 13.73
C VAL A 39 -7.95 5.22 14.49
N GLN A 40 -7.50 4.03 14.09
CA GLN A 40 -7.83 2.76 14.76
C GLN A 40 -7.11 2.61 16.11
N THR A 41 -5.97 3.26 16.29
CA THR A 41 -5.26 3.22 17.57
C THR A 41 -6.01 3.95 18.69
N GLY A 42 -6.83 4.96 18.40
CA GLY A 42 -7.53 5.73 19.44
C GLY A 42 -8.58 4.98 20.28
N GLY A 43 -9.00 3.76 19.90
CA GLY A 43 -10.10 3.04 20.57
C GLY A 43 -9.72 1.79 21.39
N GLN A 44 -8.54 1.22 21.17
CA GLN A 44 -8.12 -0.07 21.71
C GLN A 44 -6.95 0.00 22.69
N HIS A 45 -6.26 1.13 22.79
CA HIS A 45 -5.19 1.29 23.79
C HIS A 45 -5.74 1.06 25.20
N GLY A 46 -5.09 0.18 25.96
CA GLY A 46 -5.46 -0.11 27.34
C GLY A 46 -6.88 -0.65 27.54
N ARG A 47 -7.52 -1.24 26.52
CA ARG A 47 -8.86 -1.85 26.67
C ARG A 47 -8.82 -2.92 27.76
N LEU A 48 -9.68 -2.79 28.77
CA LEU A 48 -9.70 -3.63 29.97
C LEU A 48 -8.37 -3.64 30.76
N ASP A 49 -7.46 -2.69 30.53
CA ASP A 49 -6.26 -2.53 31.35
C ASP A 49 -6.61 -1.77 32.64
N PRO A 50 -6.37 -2.35 33.82
CA PRO A 50 -6.63 -1.71 35.11
C PRO A 50 -5.69 -0.53 35.42
N ARG A 51 -4.75 -0.22 34.53
CA ARG A 51 -3.84 0.94 34.60
C ARG A 51 -4.23 2.06 33.65
N SER A 52 -5.17 1.80 32.72
CA SER A 52 -5.61 2.81 31.74
C SER A 52 -6.83 3.59 32.22
N ALA A 53 -6.69 4.93 32.18
CA ALA A 53 -7.76 5.90 32.43
C ALA A 53 -8.68 6.11 31.21
N ASP A 54 -8.39 5.49 30.06
CA ASP A 54 -9.17 5.65 28.84
C ASP A 54 -10.64 5.22 29.04
N PRO A 55 -11.59 5.70 28.21
CA PRO A 55 -13.00 5.34 28.34
C PRO A 55 -13.27 3.83 28.33
N ASN A 56 -12.47 3.07 27.56
CA ASN A 56 -12.52 1.60 27.45
C ASN A 56 -11.50 0.88 28.37
N GLY A 57 -10.75 1.62 29.21
CA GLY A 57 -9.90 1.05 30.26
C GLY A 57 -10.69 0.61 31.48
N SER A 58 -10.00 0.10 32.51
CA SER A 58 -10.63 -0.42 33.74
C SER A 58 -9.98 0.11 35.03
N MET A 59 -9.25 1.23 34.96
CA MET A 59 -8.62 1.85 36.13
C MET A 59 -9.62 2.18 37.24
N ALA A 60 -10.83 2.66 36.91
CA ALA A 60 -11.83 3.01 37.91
C ALA A 60 -12.27 1.80 38.75
N VAL A 61 -12.49 0.63 38.12
CA VAL A 61 -12.80 -0.62 38.85
C VAL A 61 -11.63 -1.04 39.72
N ALA A 62 -10.42 -0.97 39.18
CA ALA A 62 -9.22 -1.39 39.90
C ALA A 62 -8.96 -0.53 41.14
N GLU A 63 -9.11 0.79 41.06
CA GLU A 63 -8.98 1.69 42.21
C GLU A 63 -10.06 1.44 43.26
N LEU A 64 -11.33 1.30 42.86
CA LEU A 64 -12.42 0.99 43.80
C LEU A 64 -12.24 -0.36 44.52
N LEU A 65 -11.63 -1.34 43.85
CA LEU A 65 -11.26 -2.63 44.48
C LEU A 65 -10.11 -2.46 45.48
N ARG A 66 -9.07 -1.67 45.13
CA ARG A 66 -7.95 -1.36 46.02
C ARG A 66 -8.41 -0.62 47.27
N GLU A 67 -9.30 0.37 47.12
CA GLU A 67 -9.91 1.10 48.24
C GLU A 67 -10.68 0.16 49.19
N ARG A 68 -11.23 -0.94 48.67
CA ARG A 68 -11.93 -1.98 49.44
C ARG A 68 -10.99 -3.08 49.98
N GLY A 69 -9.68 -2.88 49.89
CA GLY A 69 -8.66 -3.80 50.43
C GLY A 69 -8.36 -5.00 49.53
N VAL A 70 -8.81 -5.02 48.28
CA VAL A 70 -8.46 -6.07 47.31
C VAL A 70 -7.14 -5.72 46.63
N SER A 71 -6.14 -6.60 46.73
CA SER A 71 -4.87 -6.38 46.02
C SER A 71 -5.02 -6.74 44.54
N VAL A 72 -4.82 -5.78 43.64
CA VAL A 72 -4.94 -6.01 42.19
C VAL A 72 -3.55 -6.19 41.56
N ARG A 73 -3.26 -7.39 41.06
CA ARG A 73 -2.03 -7.73 40.34
C ARG A 73 -2.35 -7.97 38.87
N VAL A 74 -1.72 -7.19 37.99
CA VAL A 74 -1.78 -7.42 36.55
C VAL A 74 -0.86 -8.59 36.19
N ALA A 75 -1.38 -9.54 35.45
CA ALA A 75 -0.61 -10.64 34.87
C ALA A 75 -0.74 -10.59 33.35
N THR A 76 0.35 -10.83 32.64
CA THR A 76 0.39 -10.86 31.17
C THR A 76 0.80 -12.21 30.60
N THR A 77 1.28 -13.11 31.47
CA THR A 77 1.66 -14.47 31.12
C THR A 77 0.89 -15.49 31.95
N LEU A 78 0.74 -16.70 31.41
CA LEU A 78 0.10 -17.79 32.13
C LEU A 78 0.85 -18.18 33.41
N SER A 79 2.19 -18.11 33.41
CA SER A 79 3.02 -18.43 34.59
C SER A 79 2.81 -17.42 35.73
N GLU A 80 2.61 -16.15 35.40
CA GLU A 80 2.27 -15.12 36.38
C GLU A 80 0.90 -15.36 37.03
N VAL A 81 -0.06 -15.87 36.24
CA VAL A 81 -1.38 -16.28 36.73
C VAL A 81 -1.26 -17.50 37.63
N THR A 82 -0.54 -18.54 37.20
CA THR A 82 -0.42 -19.77 37.98
C THR A 82 0.28 -19.57 39.31
N ALA A 83 1.30 -18.70 39.35
CA ALA A 83 2.01 -18.36 40.58
C ALA A 83 1.17 -17.54 41.58
N ALA A 84 0.17 -16.80 41.09
CA ALA A 84 -0.64 -15.90 41.92
C ALA A 84 -2.04 -16.45 42.23
N ALA A 85 -2.40 -17.59 41.68
CA ALA A 85 -3.67 -18.24 41.95
C ALA A 85 -3.67 -18.98 43.29
N GLY A 86 -4.83 -19.05 43.92
CA GLY A 86 -5.03 -19.74 45.19
C GLY A 86 -6.46 -19.59 45.68
N PRO A 87 -6.77 -20.12 46.87
CA PRO A 87 -8.13 -20.06 47.42
C PRO A 87 -8.57 -18.62 47.68
N ASP A 88 -7.66 -17.74 48.09
CA ASP A 88 -7.96 -16.33 48.36
C ASP A 88 -7.79 -15.42 47.13
N ALA A 89 -7.71 -16.01 45.93
CA ALA A 89 -7.55 -15.28 44.68
C ALA A 89 -8.81 -15.37 43.79
N THR A 90 -9.12 -14.24 43.15
CA THR A 90 -9.98 -14.18 41.97
C THR A 90 -9.10 -14.00 40.74
N VAL A 91 -9.24 -14.84 39.73
CA VAL A 91 -8.55 -14.72 38.44
C VAL A 91 -9.53 -14.20 37.40
N LEU A 92 -9.33 -12.97 36.93
CA LEU A 92 -10.08 -12.40 35.81
C LEU A 92 -9.35 -12.65 34.50
N VAL A 93 -9.97 -13.36 33.57
CA VAL A 93 -9.45 -13.60 32.22
C VAL A 93 -10.18 -12.67 31.26
N THR A 94 -9.49 -11.63 30.79
CA THR A 94 -10.12 -10.58 29.98
C THR A 94 -10.41 -10.97 28.54
N ALA A 95 -9.64 -11.91 27.99
CA ALA A 95 -9.74 -12.36 26.61
C ALA A 95 -9.51 -13.89 26.48
N PRO A 96 -10.43 -14.73 27.01
CA PRO A 96 -10.28 -16.19 26.98
C PRO A 96 -10.18 -16.75 25.55
N ASN A 97 -10.77 -16.06 24.58
CA ASN A 97 -10.81 -16.46 23.17
C ASN A 97 -9.48 -16.27 22.43
N LEU A 98 -8.53 -15.52 23.01
CA LEU A 98 -7.18 -15.33 22.45
C LEU A 98 -6.19 -16.39 22.94
N LEU A 99 -6.59 -17.21 23.92
CA LEU A 99 -5.72 -18.20 24.53
C LEU A 99 -5.60 -19.44 23.65
N SER A 100 -4.39 -20.03 23.61
CA SER A 100 -4.19 -21.32 22.97
C SER A 100 -4.93 -22.43 23.74
N GLY A 101 -5.24 -23.54 23.06
CA GLY A 101 -5.90 -24.68 23.71
C GLY A 101 -5.12 -25.20 24.93
N ARG A 102 -3.78 -25.15 24.88
CA ARG A 102 -2.93 -25.50 26.03
C ARG A 102 -3.07 -24.50 27.18
N GLN A 103 -3.05 -23.20 26.90
CA GLN A 103 -3.28 -22.17 27.92
C GLN A 103 -4.65 -22.33 28.57
N GLN A 104 -5.69 -22.63 27.78
CA GLN A 104 -7.03 -22.90 28.28
C GLN A 104 -7.08 -24.15 29.18
N MET A 105 -6.42 -25.24 28.80
CA MET A 105 -6.33 -26.45 29.65
C MET A 105 -5.64 -26.19 30.99
N VAL A 106 -4.55 -25.42 30.99
CA VAL A 106 -3.84 -25.05 32.23
C VAL A 106 -4.72 -24.16 33.11
N LEU A 107 -5.38 -23.15 32.55
CA LEU A 107 -6.31 -22.31 33.30
C LEU A 107 -7.48 -23.10 33.86
N ARG A 108 -7.99 -24.09 33.13
CA ARG A 108 -9.04 -24.97 33.62
C ARG A 108 -8.55 -25.80 34.81
N GLY A 109 -7.39 -26.45 34.69
CA GLY A 109 -6.79 -27.20 35.80
C GLY A 109 -6.56 -26.33 37.03
N LEU A 110 -6.17 -25.07 36.83
CA LEU A 110 -6.03 -24.08 37.89
C LEU A 110 -7.38 -23.70 38.53
N ALA A 111 -8.43 -23.49 37.74
CA ALA A 111 -9.77 -23.22 38.24
C ALA A 111 -10.31 -24.41 39.07
N ASP A 112 -10.03 -25.64 38.64
CA ASP A 112 -10.48 -26.87 39.29
C ASP A 112 -9.74 -27.16 40.62
N THR A 113 -8.51 -26.67 40.78
CA THR A 113 -7.64 -27.03 41.92
C THR A 113 -7.35 -25.89 42.90
N SER A 114 -7.42 -24.63 42.47
CA SER A 114 -7.02 -23.48 43.31
C SER A 114 -7.98 -23.18 44.46
N GLY A 115 -9.25 -23.59 44.36
CA GLY A 115 -10.30 -23.23 45.34
C GLY A 115 -10.73 -21.75 45.30
N GLY A 116 -10.16 -20.97 44.37
CA GLY A 116 -10.46 -19.55 44.16
C GLY A 116 -11.68 -19.32 43.25
N ARG A 117 -11.84 -18.08 42.77
CA ARG A 117 -12.84 -17.73 41.76
C ARG A 117 -12.17 -17.46 40.41
N THR A 118 -12.71 -17.99 39.33
CA THR A 118 -12.28 -17.64 37.96
C THR A 118 -13.40 -16.88 37.25
N VAL A 119 -13.13 -15.69 36.73
CA VAL A 119 -14.10 -14.88 35.98
C VAL A 119 -13.66 -14.81 34.52
N LEU A 120 -14.52 -15.26 33.60
CA LEU A 120 -14.24 -15.29 32.17
C LEU A 120 -15.12 -14.26 31.45
N LEU A 121 -14.49 -13.35 30.70
CA LEU A 121 -15.21 -12.34 29.93
C LEU A 121 -15.50 -12.83 28.50
N ALA A 122 -16.78 -12.89 28.16
CA ALA A 122 -17.33 -13.27 26.87
C ALA A 122 -16.67 -14.50 26.22
N PRO A 123 -16.44 -15.63 26.93
CA PRO A 123 -15.90 -16.84 26.31
C PRO A 123 -16.84 -17.37 25.22
N ASP A 124 -16.26 -17.63 24.05
CA ASP A 124 -16.93 -18.19 22.88
C ASP A 124 -16.96 -19.74 22.92
N THR A 125 -17.51 -20.36 21.88
CA THR A 125 -17.69 -21.82 21.83
C THR A 125 -16.37 -22.60 22.01
N PRO A 126 -15.26 -22.30 21.31
CA PRO A 126 -13.96 -22.91 21.57
C PRO A 126 -13.48 -22.74 23.01
N ALA A 127 -13.53 -21.51 23.55
CA ALA A 127 -13.06 -21.24 24.90
C ALA A 127 -13.92 -21.96 25.97
N LEU A 128 -15.24 -22.00 25.80
CA LEU A 128 -16.15 -22.68 26.71
C LEU A 128 -15.92 -24.20 26.75
N ALA A 129 -15.66 -24.82 25.60
CA ALA A 129 -15.40 -26.26 25.54
C ALA A 129 -14.22 -26.66 26.46
N ALA A 130 -13.20 -25.81 26.54
CA ALA A 130 -12.04 -26.03 27.39
C ALA A 130 -12.19 -25.47 28.81
N LEU A 131 -12.79 -24.30 29.02
CA LEU A 131 -12.77 -23.61 30.32
C LEU A 131 -14.02 -23.84 31.18
N ALA A 132 -15.16 -24.19 30.58
CA ALA A 132 -16.43 -24.34 31.27
C ALA A 132 -17.25 -25.49 30.64
N PRO A 133 -16.89 -26.75 30.92
CA PRO A 133 -17.56 -27.91 30.31
C PRO A 133 -19.05 -27.92 30.70
N GLY A 134 -19.92 -28.32 29.77
CA GLY A 134 -21.36 -28.31 30.03
C GLY A 134 -21.99 -26.91 29.98
N VAL A 135 -21.25 -25.89 29.53
CA VAL A 135 -21.82 -24.62 29.08
C VAL A 135 -21.51 -24.45 27.60
N SER A 136 -22.54 -24.17 26.81
CA SER A 136 -22.41 -23.72 25.43
C SER A 136 -22.92 -22.29 25.32
N THR A 137 -22.77 -21.72 24.13
CA THR A 137 -23.24 -20.36 23.89
C THR A 137 -23.99 -20.23 22.58
N ASP A 138 -24.91 -19.27 22.56
CA ASP A 138 -25.71 -18.87 21.41
C ASP A 138 -25.24 -17.50 20.87
N LEU A 139 -25.82 -17.07 19.75
CA LEU A 139 -25.53 -15.80 19.08
C LEU A 139 -25.52 -14.62 20.07
N PRO A 140 -24.48 -13.75 20.00
CA PRO A 140 -24.40 -12.59 20.87
C PRO A 140 -25.58 -11.63 20.73
N ALA A 141 -25.91 -11.00 21.85
CA ALA A 141 -26.96 -10.03 22.03
C ALA A 141 -26.41 -8.60 22.10
N THR A 142 -27.16 -7.63 21.56
CA THR A 142 -26.93 -6.21 21.89
C THR A 142 -27.10 -5.97 23.38
N LEU A 143 -26.28 -5.10 23.96
CA LEU A 143 -26.40 -4.73 25.37
C LEU A 143 -27.72 -4.01 25.67
N ARG A 144 -28.30 -4.32 26.84
CA ARG A 144 -29.47 -3.67 27.44
C ARG A 144 -29.34 -3.66 28.96
N VAL A 145 -30.17 -2.86 29.61
CA VAL A 145 -30.36 -2.98 31.06
C VAL A 145 -31.16 -4.25 31.32
N LEU A 146 -30.62 -5.14 32.15
CA LEU A 146 -31.22 -6.42 32.53
C LEU A 146 -31.34 -6.50 34.05
N ASP A 147 -32.46 -7.03 34.53
CA ASP A 147 -32.65 -7.40 35.93
C ASP A 147 -32.00 -8.76 36.24
N PRO A 148 -31.60 -9.02 37.50
CA PRO A 148 -30.79 -10.20 37.84
C PRO A 148 -31.55 -11.52 37.69
N ASP A 149 -32.85 -11.55 37.96
CA ASP A 149 -33.75 -12.72 37.84
C ASP A 149 -33.19 -14.03 38.43
N CYS A 150 -32.45 -13.93 39.54
CA CYS A 150 -31.76 -15.06 40.16
C CYS A 150 -31.52 -14.85 41.66
N ALA A 151 -31.09 -15.91 42.35
CA ALA A 151 -30.80 -15.90 43.78
C ALA A 151 -29.36 -15.47 44.14
N LEU A 152 -28.48 -15.30 43.14
CA LEU A 152 -27.07 -14.94 43.34
C LEU A 152 -26.98 -13.62 44.14
N PRO A 153 -26.38 -13.63 45.35
CA PRO A 153 -26.29 -12.44 46.20
C PRO A 153 -25.63 -11.25 45.50
N GLU A 154 -24.60 -11.52 44.70
CA GLU A 154 -23.86 -10.52 43.94
C GLU A 154 -24.76 -9.80 42.92
N ALA A 155 -25.59 -10.56 42.20
CA ALA A 155 -26.53 -10.02 41.23
C ALA A 155 -27.68 -9.26 41.90
N ARG A 156 -28.25 -9.79 42.99
CA ARG A 156 -29.35 -9.12 43.71
C ARG A 156 -28.92 -7.78 44.33
N ARG A 157 -27.70 -7.69 44.87
CA ARG A 157 -27.16 -6.43 45.39
C ARG A 157 -26.79 -5.44 44.29
N ALA A 158 -26.52 -5.91 43.07
CA ALA A 158 -26.29 -5.03 41.93
C ALA A 158 -27.60 -4.47 41.36
N GLY A 159 -28.68 -5.26 41.37
CA GLY A 159 -29.94 -4.86 40.76
C GLY A 159 -29.81 -4.86 39.23
N ALA A 160 -30.40 -3.87 38.57
CA ALA A 160 -30.35 -3.74 37.12
C ALA A 160 -28.92 -3.43 36.64
N VAL A 161 -28.44 -4.07 35.57
CA VAL A 161 -27.08 -3.92 35.04
C VAL A 161 -27.10 -3.88 33.51
N HIS A 162 -26.19 -3.10 32.90
CA HIS A 162 -25.99 -3.14 31.45
C HIS A 162 -25.22 -4.40 31.03
N LEU A 163 -25.94 -5.40 30.55
CA LEU A 163 -25.42 -6.69 30.11
C LEU A 163 -25.96 -7.08 28.73
N GLY A 164 -25.40 -8.14 28.17
CA GLY A 164 -25.65 -8.60 26.81
C GLY A 164 -24.45 -9.41 26.34
N GLY A 165 -24.10 -9.25 25.07
CA GLY A 165 -22.99 -10.01 24.47
C GLY A 165 -23.31 -11.49 24.45
N GLN A 166 -22.38 -12.31 24.90
CA GLN A 166 -22.50 -13.76 24.88
C GLN A 166 -23.65 -14.24 25.79
N ARG A 167 -24.47 -15.15 25.27
CA ARG A 167 -25.61 -15.75 25.99
C ARG A 167 -25.37 -17.24 26.16
N TYR A 168 -25.61 -17.78 27.34
CA TYR A 168 -25.15 -19.11 27.69
C TYR A 168 -26.29 -20.11 27.79
N VAL A 169 -26.00 -21.36 27.41
CA VAL A 169 -26.89 -22.51 27.59
C VAL A 169 -26.14 -23.52 28.44
N THR A 170 -26.70 -23.84 29.60
CA THR A 170 -26.15 -24.87 30.48
C THR A 170 -26.71 -26.22 30.08
N VAL A 171 -25.84 -27.16 29.71
CA VAL A 171 -26.18 -28.51 29.28
C VAL A 171 -25.77 -29.50 30.36
N GLY A 172 -26.72 -30.29 30.86
CA GLY A 172 -26.49 -31.31 31.89
C GLY A 172 -26.87 -30.85 33.32
N SER A 173 -26.52 -31.67 34.32
CA SER A 173 -26.86 -31.47 35.75
C SER A 173 -25.87 -30.59 36.51
N ALA A 174 -25.06 -29.78 35.81
CA ALA A 174 -24.14 -28.85 36.48
C ALA A 174 -24.95 -27.90 37.37
N SER A 175 -24.52 -27.77 38.63
CA SER A 175 -25.10 -26.79 39.56
C SER A 175 -24.68 -25.39 39.14
N ALA A 176 -25.40 -24.84 38.17
CA ALA A 176 -25.18 -23.54 37.59
C ALA A 176 -26.25 -22.55 38.07
N GLU A 177 -25.82 -21.40 38.58
CA GLU A 177 -26.70 -20.26 38.81
C GLU A 177 -26.64 -19.33 37.60
N SER A 178 -27.80 -19.01 37.07
CA SER A 178 -27.98 -18.23 35.84
C SER A 178 -28.71 -16.94 36.16
N CYS A 179 -28.17 -15.80 35.73
CA CYS A 179 -28.70 -14.47 35.99
C CYS A 179 -28.70 -13.61 34.73
N TYR A 180 -29.48 -12.51 34.76
CA TYR A 180 -29.53 -11.50 33.70
C TYR A 180 -29.90 -12.08 32.33
N PHE A 181 -31.17 -12.43 32.16
CA PHE A 181 -31.66 -13.12 30.97
C PHE A 181 -31.95 -12.16 29.80
N ARG A 182 -31.50 -12.53 28.60
CA ARG A 182 -31.77 -11.82 27.34
C ARG A 182 -32.31 -12.82 26.33
N ASP A 183 -33.54 -12.61 25.87
CA ASP A 183 -34.28 -13.54 25.00
C ASP A 183 -34.33 -14.96 25.58
N GLY A 184 -34.56 -15.07 26.89
CA GLY A 184 -34.66 -16.36 27.60
C GLY A 184 -33.34 -17.06 27.92
N LEU A 185 -32.18 -16.48 27.56
CA LEU A 185 -30.86 -17.05 27.87
C LEU A 185 -30.07 -16.15 28.84
N PRO A 186 -29.38 -16.71 29.84
CA PRO A 186 -28.58 -15.93 30.79
C PRO A 186 -27.33 -15.33 30.15
N THR A 187 -26.97 -14.13 30.60
CA THR A 187 -25.71 -13.45 30.25
C THR A 187 -24.68 -13.52 31.39
N LEU A 188 -25.07 -14.03 32.56
CA LEU A 188 -24.17 -14.38 33.65
C LEU A 188 -24.46 -15.80 34.10
N VAL A 189 -23.44 -16.64 34.14
CA VAL A 189 -23.54 -18.03 34.66
C VAL A 189 -22.43 -18.29 35.66
N ARG A 190 -22.79 -18.83 36.83
CA ARG A 190 -21.83 -19.27 37.86
C ARG A 190 -21.87 -20.78 37.98
N VAL A 191 -20.74 -21.43 37.73
CA VAL A 191 -20.55 -22.88 37.86
C VAL A 191 -19.65 -23.16 39.05
N ARG A 192 -20.03 -24.10 39.91
CA ARG A 192 -19.20 -24.51 41.05
C ARG A 192 -18.09 -25.46 40.59
N ASN A 193 -16.88 -25.24 41.10
CA ASN A 193 -15.73 -26.11 40.83
C ASN A 193 -15.59 -27.15 41.96
N SER A 194 -14.90 -28.26 41.67
CA SER A 194 -14.76 -29.40 42.61
C SER A 194 -13.97 -29.05 43.88
N ALA A 195 -12.97 -28.15 43.81
CA ALA A 195 -12.18 -27.68 44.95
C ALA A 195 -12.86 -26.58 45.80
N GLY A 196 -14.17 -26.37 45.67
CA GLY A 196 -14.92 -25.37 46.45
C GLY A 196 -14.88 -23.93 45.89
N GLY A 197 -14.11 -23.73 44.81
CA GLY A 197 -14.12 -22.51 44.00
C GLY A 197 -15.35 -22.39 43.09
N ASP A 198 -15.37 -21.33 42.28
CA ASP A 198 -16.38 -21.15 41.23
C ASP A 198 -15.83 -20.48 39.97
N THR A 199 -16.46 -20.79 38.84
CA THR A 199 -16.19 -20.18 37.54
C THR A 199 -17.40 -19.34 37.15
N VAL A 200 -17.20 -18.04 36.97
CA VAL A 200 -18.23 -17.08 36.56
C VAL A 200 -17.99 -16.70 35.10
N LEU A 201 -19.02 -16.86 34.28
CA LEU A 201 -19.05 -16.45 32.88
C LEU A 201 -19.83 -15.15 32.79
N LEU A 202 -19.25 -14.12 32.17
CA LEU A 202 -19.89 -12.84 31.91
C LEU A 202 -19.99 -12.62 30.40
N GLY A 203 -21.20 -12.43 29.88
CA GLY A 203 -21.46 -12.31 28.46
C GLY A 203 -20.84 -11.07 27.81
N ALA A 204 -20.59 -10.03 28.60
CA ALA A 204 -20.00 -8.78 28.15
C ALA A 204 -18.99 -8.24 29.18
N ALA A 205 -17.95 -7.59 28.68
CA ALA A 205 -16.95 -6.91 29.50
C ALA A 205 -17.33 -5.47 29.85
N ASP A 206 -18.41 -4.96 29.25
CA ASP A 206 -18.74 -3.55 29.20
C ASP A 206 -18.94 -2.89 30.57
N LEU A 207 -19.40 -3.64 31.57
CA LEU A 207 -19.55 -3.17 32.94
C LEU A 207 -18.22 -2.86 33.63
N LEU A 208 -17.09 -3.32 33.07
CA LEU A 208 -15.73 -3.06 33.57
C LEU A 208 -15.08 -1.83 32.93
N PHE A 209 -15.71 -1.23 31.92
CA PHE A 209 -15.19 -0.02 31.29
C PHE A 209 -15.41 1.21 32.16
N ASN A 210 -14.38 2.06 32.27
CA ASN A 210 -14.42 3.33 32.99
C ASN A 210 -15.66 4.16 32.62
N GLN A 211 -15.97 4.26 31.33
CA GLN A 211 -17.11 5.06 30.84
C GLN A 211 -18.49 4.50 31.21
N ARG A 212 -18.61 3.21 31.54
CA ARG A 212 -19.89 2.56 31.85
C ARG A 212 -20.07 2.19 33.31
N LEU A 213 -19.00 2.30 34.10
CA LEU A 213 -18.98 1.80 35.47
C LEU A 213 -20.06 2.45 36.36
N ALA A 214 -20.31 3.74 36.17
CA ALA A 214 -21.27 4.51 36.97
C ALA A 214 -22.74 4.35 36.52
N HIS A 215 -23.01 3.58 35.46
CA HIS A 215 -24.37 3.35 34.99
C HIS A 215 -25.00 2.14 35.68
N GLU A 216 -26.23 2.32 36.16
CA GLU A 216 -27.02 1.28 36.82
C GLU A 216 -26.21 0.57 37.94
N GLY A 217 -26.37 -0.74 38.07
CA GLY A 217 -25.64 -1.61 38.99
C GLY A 217 -24.26 -2.07 38.53
N ASN A 218 -23.69 -1.52 37.44
CA ASN A 218 -22.44 -2.02 36.84
C ASN A 218 -21.29 -2.09 37.84
N ALA A 219 -21.02 -0.99 38.57
CA ALA A 219 -20.01 -0.97 39.62
C ALA A 219 -20.30 -1.98 40.73
N SER A 220 -21.55 -2.08 41.18
CA SER A 220 -21.93 -3.00 42.24
C SER A 220 -21.68 -4.45 41.82
N LEU A 221 -22.02 -4.84 40.58
CA LEU A 221 -21.76 -6.18 40.08
C LEU A 221 -20.26 -6.42 39.90
N ALA A 222 -19.53 -5.50 39.28
CA ALA A 222 -18.10 -5.59 39.04
C ALA A 222 -17.32 -5.83 40.35
N LEU A 223 -17.56 -4.98 41.35
CA LEU A 223 -16.85 -5.03 42.62
C LEU A 223 -17.16 -6.29 43.42
N GLN A 224 -18.39 -6.82 43.33
CA GLN A 224 -18.77 -8.03 44.05
C GLN A 224 -18.27 -9.31 43.37
N LEU A 225 -18.23 -9.34 42.04
CA LEU A 225 -17.70 -10.49 41.31
C LEU A 225 -16.19 -10.58 41.44
N LEU A 226 -15.49 -9.44 41.28
CA LEU A 226 -14.03 -9.39 41.28
C LEU A 226 -13.41 -9.27 42.68
N GLY A 227 -14.14 -8.68 43.63
CA GLY A 227 -13.72 -8.51 45.02
C GLY A 227 -14.27 -9.56 45.97
N SER A 228 -14.67 -10.73 45.47
CA SER A 228 -15.15 -11.84 46.32
C SER A 228 -14.04 -12.46 47.17
N ARG A 229 -12.78 -12.22 46.80
CA ARG A 229 -11.56 -12.65 47.49
C ARG A 229 -10.61 -11.47 47.68
N THR A 230 -9.59 -11.62 48.53
CA THR A 230 -8.64 -10.55 48.90
C THR A 230 -7.62 -10.24 47.81
N HIS A 231 -7.33 -11.18 46.93
CA HIS A 231 -6.39 -11.00 45.82
C HIS A 231 -7.12 -11.09 44.47
N LEU A 232 -6.90 -10.12 43.58
CA LEU A 232 -7.38 -10.15 42.20
C LEU A 232 -6.18 -10.23 41.26
N VAL A 233 -6.11 -11.33 40.51
CA VAL A 233 -5.19 -11.49 39.38
C VAL A 233 -5.93 -11.08 38.11
N TRP A 234 -5.53 -9.94 37.55
CA TRP A 234 -6.10 -9.40 36.33
C TRP A 234 -5.26 -9.86 35.14
N TYR A 235 -5.70 -10.91 34.46
CA TYR A 235 -4.96 -11.50 33.35
C TYR A 235 -5.32 -10.81 32.02
N LEU A 236 -4.34 -10.11 31.44
CA LEU A 236 -4.37 -9.56 30.08
C LEU A 236 -3.48 -10.42 29.17
N PRO A 237 -4.04 -11.36 28.40
CA PRO A 237 -3.25 -12.21 27.52
C PRO A 237 -2.41 -11.37 26.54
N SER A 238 -1.10 -11.62 26.51
CA SER A 238 -0.16 -10.99 25.59
C SER A 238 0.29 -11.99 24.52
N LEU A 239 0.44 -11.53 23.28
CA LEU A 239 1.04 -12.33 22.21
C LEU A 239 2.53 -12.64 22.45
N SER A 240 3.18 -11.94 23.39
CA SER A 240 4.55 -12.18 23.81
C SER A 240 4.68 -13.25 24.91
N ASP A 241 3.58 -13.89 25.31
CA ASP A 241 3.62 -15.00 26.27
C ASP A 241 4.32 -16.22 25.61
N PRO A 242 5.45 -16.71 26.16
CA PRO A 242 6.17 -17.86 25.60
C PRO A 242 5.30 -19.13 25.53
N SER A 243 4.30 -19.27 26.42
CA SER A 243 3.37 -20.40 26.40
C SER A 243 2.40 -20.39 25.20
N ALA A 244 2.34 -19.29 24.44
CA ALA A 244 1.58 -19.21 23.20
C ALA A 244 2.31 -19.83 22.00
N ALA A 245 3.65 -19.84 21.99
CA ALA A 245 4.47 -20.33 20.87
C ALA A 245 4.56 -21.87 20.81
N GLU A 246 4.41 -22.56 21.94
CA GLU A 246 4.47 -24.04 22.03
C GLU A 246 3.20 -24.75 21.49
N GLY A 247 2.31 -24.03 20.79
CA GLY A 247 0.97 -24.49 20.38
C GLY A 247 0.84 -25.01 18.94
N GLY A 248 1.92 -25.07 18.15
CA GLY A 248 1.93 -25.75 16.85
C GLY A 248 1.94 -27.28 17.03
N GLY A 249 0.90 -27.97 16.56
CA GLY A 249 0.66 -29.41 16.83
C GLY A 249 1.76 -30.39 16.38
N PRO A 250 1.66 -31.66 16.80
CA PRO A 250 2.73 -32.65 16.66
C PRO A 250 2.77 -33.21 15.23
N GLY A 251 3.90 -33.05 14.54
CA GLY A 251 4.06 -33.58 13.19
C GLY A 251 5.45 -33.34 12.62
N ASP A 252 6.30 -34.34 12.82
CA ASP A 252 7.37 -34.79 11.92
C ASP A 252 8.62 -33.90 11.69
N GLY A 253 9.78 -34.56 11.80
CA GLY A 253 11.01 -34.16 11.12
C GLY A 253 11.81 -33.01 11.71
N ASP A 254 12.81 -33.36 12.53
CA ASP A 254 14.21 -32.92 12.36
C ASP A 254 14.42 -31.62 11.56
N ARG A 255 14.54 -30.47 12.23
CA ARG A 255 15.07 -29.23 11.62
C ARG A 255 15.82 -28.37 12.64
N VAL A 256 17.14 -28.43 12.52
CA VAL A 256 18.07 -27.31 12.33
C VAL A 256 17.64 -25.97 12.91
N GLU A 257 18.37 -25.53 13.94
CA GLU A 257 18.58 -24.14 14.31
C GLU A 257 18.97 -23.34 13.05
N GLU A 258 18.07 -22.52 12.51
CA GLU A 258 18.44 -21.32 11.71
C GLU A 258 17.17 -20.51 11.38
N GLU A 259 17.07 -19.34 12.03
CA GLU A 259 16.54 -18.08 11.48
C GLU A 259 15.23 -18.16 10.67
N GLY A 260 14.12 -18.51 11.32
CA GLY A 260 12.81 -18.35 10.72
C GLY A 260 11.76 -18.00 11.76
N ASP A 261 11.40 -16.71 11.88
CA ASP A 261 9.98 -16.33 11.99
C ASP A 261 9.70 -14.82 12.04
N PHE A 262 9.89 -14.14 10.92
CA PHE A 262 9.13 -12.92 10.64
C PHE A 262 7.83 -13.23 9.87
N LEU A 263 7.74 -14.43 9.27
CA LEU A 263 6.62 -14.85 8.43
C LEU A 263 5.50 -15.58 9.21
N SER A 264 5.74 -16.14 10.40
CA SER A 264 4.65 -16.70 11.23
C SER A 264 3.77 -15.67 11.92
N LEU A 265 4.26 -14.44 12.11
CA LEU A 265 3.43 -13.34 12.61
C LEU A 265 2.44 -12.82 11.56
N VAL A 266 2.55 -13.27 10.31
CA VAL A 266 1.68 -12.85 9.22
C VAL A 266 0.46 -13.78 9.16
N PRO A 267 -0.77 -13.28 9.36
CA PRO A 267 -1.99 -14.09 9.32
C PRO A 267 -2.08 -14.91 8.02
N SER A 268 -2.51 -16.17 8.10
CA SER A 268 -2.50 -17.15 6.99
C SER A 268 -3.18 -16.70 5.69
N GLY A 269 -4.11 -15.72 5.76
CA GLY A 269 -4.74 -15.11 4.59
C GLY A 269 -3.82 -14.19 3.77
N TRP A 270 -2.75 -13.64 4.37
CA TRP A 270 -1.81 -12.76 3.67
C TRP A 270 -0.93 -13.52 2.69
N LEU A 271 -0.61 -14.79 2.93
CA LEU A 271 0.11 -15.66 1.98
C LEU A 271 -0.66 -15.79 0.65
N TRP A 272 -1.99 -15.89 0.72
CA TRP A 272 -2.84 -15.91 -0.48
C TRP A 272 -2.88 -14.55 -1.17
N GLY A 273 -2.92 -13.46 -0.39
CA GLY A 273 -2.85 -12.10 -0.92
C GLY A 273 -1.52 -11.82 -1.64
N THR A 274 -0.38 -12.19 -1.05
CA THR A 274 0.95 -12.03 -1.65
C THR A 274 1.14 -12.94 -2.86
N LEU A 275 0.61 -14.16 -2.83
CA LEU A 275 0.60 -15.07 -3.99
C LEU A 275 -0.19 -14.47 -5.17
N GLN A 276 -1.38 -13.92 -4.92
CA GLN A 276 -2.17 -13.25 -5.95
C GLN A 276 -1.44 -12.04 -6.54
N LEU A 277 -0.77 -11.26 -5.69
CA LEU A 277 0.03 -10.10 -6.10
C LEU A 277 1.26 -10.54 -6.92
N ALA A 278 1.91 -11.63 -6.53
CA ALA A 278 3.01 -12.23 -7.28
C ALA A 278 2.54 -12.74 -8.65
N VAL A 279 1.40 -13.44 -8.72
CA VAL A 279 0.80 -13.89 -9.98
C VAL A 279 0.45 -12.70 -10.87
N ALA A 280 -0.17 -11.65 -10.32
CA ALA A 280 -0.48 -10.42 -11.05
C ALA A 280 0.79 -9.74 -11.57
N ALA A 281 1.86 -9.68 -10.78
CA ALA A 281 3.15 -9.14 -11.19
C ALA A 281 3.79 -9.97 -12.32
N VAL A 282 3.71 -11.30 -12.26
CA VAL A 282 4.19 -12.19 -13.33
C VAL A 282 3.38 -11.99 -14.60
N LEU A 283 2.05 -11.93 -14.52
CA LEU A 283 1.19 -11.67 -15.67
C LEU A 283 1.48 -10.30 -16.29
N ALA A 284 1.68 -9.27 -15.47
CA ALA A 284 2.08 -7.94 -15.92
C ALA A 284 3.47 -7.96 -16.57
N ALA A 285 4.42 -8.70 -16.01
CA ALA A 285 5.74 -8.88 -16.58
C ALA A 285 5.69 -9.60 -17.94
N VAL A 286 4.90 -10.67 -18.07
CA VAL A 286 4.68 -11.40 -19.33
C VAL A 286 3.99 -10.50 -20.36
N TRP A 287 2.96 -9.77 -19.98
CA TRP A 287 2.27 -8.82 -20.85
C TRP A 287 3.22 -7.74 -21.36
N ARG A 288 4.09 -7.22 -20.50
CA ARG A 288 5.05 -6.15 -20.82
C ARG A 288 6.30 -6.67 -21.54
N ALA A 289 6.65 -7.95 -21.35
CA ALA A 289 7.74 -8.66 -22.03
C ALA A 289 7.35 -9.09 -23.45
N ARG A 290 6.04 -9.23 -23.73
CA ARG A 290 5.52 -9.37 -25.10
C ARG A 290 5.72 -8.06 -25.86
N ARG A 291 6.95 -7.87 -26.37
CA ARG A 291 7.29 -6.84 -27.34
C ARG A 291 6.56 -7.13 -28.65
N LEU A 292 5.45 -6.45 -28.91
CA LEU A 292 5.00 -6.22 -30.28
C LEU A 292 6.07 -5.34 -30.93
N GLY A 293 6.84 -5.91 -31.86
CA GLY A 293 7.92 -5.23 -32.59
C GLY A 293 7.42 -4.01 -33.39
N PRO A 294 8.33 -3.23 -33.99
CA PRO A 294 7.95 -2.06 -34.78
C PRO A 294 7.00 -2.47 -35.92
N LEU A 295 5.84 -1.83 -36.02
CA LEU A 295 4.82 -2.17 -37.03
C LEU A 295 5.23 -1.84 -38.47
N VAL A 296 6.37 -1.16 -38.70
CA VAL A 296 6.89 -0.88 -40.04
C VAL A 296 8.42 -0.89 -40.00
N ALA A 297 9.03 -1.75 -40.82
CA ALA A 297 10.46 -1.77 -41.09
C ALA A 297 10.72 -0.95 -42.36
N GLU A 298 10.88 0.36 -42.22
CA GLU A 298 11.28 1.20 -43.36
C GLU A 298 12.78 1.00 -43.65
N ARG A 299 13.11 0.53 -44.85
CA ARG A 299 14.48 0.27 -45.30
C ARG A 299 15.20 1.60 -45.57
N LEU A 300 16.43 1.70 -45.08
CA LEU A 300 17.37 2.82 -45.33
C LEU A 300 17.67 3.00 -46.84
N PRO A 301 17.93 4.24 -47.28
CA PRO A 301 18.05 4.60 -48.69
C PRO A 301 19.24 3.93 -49.36
N VAL A 302 19.00 3.40 -50.56
CA VAL A 302 20.01 2.91 -51.49
C VAL A 302 20.96 4.06 -51.82
N ALA A 303 22.27 3.82 -51.78
CA ALA A 303 23.26 4.81 -52.22
C ALA A 303 23.11 5.03 -53.74
N VAL A 304 22.48 6.14 -54.12
CA VAL A 304 22.34 6.57 -55.52
C VAL A 304 23.57 7.40 -55.89
N ARG A 305 24.11 7.21 -57.10
CA ARG A 305 25.23 8.03 -57.59
C ARG A 305 24.75 9.48 -57.73
N ALA A 306 25.61 10.44 -57.38
CA ALA A 306 25.25 11.86 -57.43
C ALA A 306 24.71 12.31 -58.80
N SER A 307 25.25 11.75 -59.89
CA SER A 307 24.80 12.00 -61.27
C SER A 307 23.36 11.56 -61.53
N GLU A 308 22.95 10.41 -61.02
CA GLU A 308 21.58 9.88 -61.16
C GLU A 308 20.57 10.70 -60.36
N ALA A 309 20.97 11.17 -59.16
CA ALA A 309 20.13 12.05 -58.35
C ALA A 309 19.93 13.42 -59.01
N THR A 310 20.98 13.99 -59.60
CA THR A 310 20.88 15.27 -60.33
C THR A 310 20.05 15.13 -61.60
N GLU A 311 20.23 14.05 -62.37
CA GLU A 311 19.44 13.81 -63.58
C GLU A 311 17.97 13.55 -63.24
N GLY A 312 17.70 12.73 -62.21
CA GLY A 312 16.34 12.49 -61.72
C GLY A 312 15.64 13.78 -61.29
N ARG A 313 16.35 14.65 -60.57
CA ARG A 313 15.80 15.95 -60.14
C ARG A 313 15.59 16.91 -61.31
N ALA A 314 16.50 16.93 -62.29
CA ALA A 314 16.33 17.72 -63.51
C ALA A 314 15.13 17.25 -64.33
N ARG A 315 14.95 15.94 -64.52
CA ARG A 315 13.76 15.36 -65.19
C ARG A 315 12.47 15.68 -64.46
N LEU A 316 12.48 15.73 -63.13
CA LEU A 316 11.31 16.14 -62.34
C LEU A 316 10.98 17.62 -62.54
N TYR A 317 11.97 18.51 -62.56
CA TYR A 317 11.74 19.93 -62.85
C TYR A 317 11.25 20.16 -64.27
N PHE A 318 11.77 19.43 -65.24
CA PHE A 318 11.30 19.46 -66.62
C PHE A 318 9.85 18.97 -66.75
N ARG A 319 9.50 17.82 -66.16
CA ARG A 319 8.11 17.30 -66.18
C ARG A 319 7.11 18.20 -65.47
N ALA A 320 7.53 18.89 -64.43
CA ALA A 320 6.68 19.80 -63.66
C ALA A 320 6.65 21.23 -64.24
N ASP A 321 7.31 21.48 -65.37
CA ASP A 321 7.40 22.79 -66.01
C ASP A 321 7.97 23.89 -65.09
N ALA A 322 8.76 23.50 -64.08
CA ALA A 322 9.21 24.34 -62.98
C ALA A 322 10.48 25.15 -63.32
N ARG A 323 10.40 25.97 -64.37
CA ARG A 323 11.51 26.77 -64.92
C ARG A 323 12.04 27.82 -63.94
N ASP A 324 11.13 28.43 -63.19
CA ASP A 324 11.41 29.38 -62.11
C ASP A 324 12.28 28.74 -61.02
N ARG A 325 11.93 27.51 -60.60
CA ARG A 325 12.65 26.73 -59.59
C ARG A 325 14.04 26.35 -60.09
N ALA A 326 14.14 25.89 -61.35
CA ALA A 326 15.41 25.53 -61.97
C ALA A 326 16.35 26.74 -62.06
N ALA A 327 15.86 27.88 -62.55
CA ALA A 327 16.62 29.13 -62.64
C ALA A 327 17.08 29.62 -61.26
N ALA A 328 16.22 29.57 -60.24
CA ALA A 328 16.57 29.97 -58.88
C ALA A 328 17.68 29.10 -58.27
N VAL A 329 17.67 27.80 -58.53
CA VAL A 329 18.72 26.86 -58.07
C VAL A 329 20.04 27.11 -58.81
N LEU A 330 20.01 27.33 -60.13
CA LEU A 330 21.21 27.66 -60.90
C LEU A 330 21.83 28.97 -60.39
N ARG A 331 21.04 30.04 -60.29
CA ARG A 331 21.48 31.35 -59.78
C ARG A 331 21.95 31.31 -58.33
N SER A 332 21.29 30.56 -57.44
CA SER A 332 21.75 30.44 -56.05
C SER A 332 23.09 29.71 -55.97
N SER A 333 23.27 28.64 -56.75
CA SER A 333 24.52 27.90 -56.80
C SER A 333 25.66 28.72 -57.41
N ALA A 334 25.40 29.48 -58.48
CA ALA A 334 26.37 30.37 -59.10
C ALA A 334 26.82 31.47 -58.15
N ARG A 335 25.89 32.12 -57.43
CA ARG A 335 26.22 33.14 -56.41
C ARG A 335 27.12 32.58 -55.30
N VAL A 336 26.83 31.38 -54.81
CA VAL A 336 27.63 30.72 -53.76
C VAL A 336 29.04 30.38 -54.27
N ARG A 337 29.20 29.98 -55.54
CA ARG A 337 30.52 29.72 -56.15
C ARG A 337 31.30 30.98 -56.49
N LEU A 338 30.62 32.05 -56.89
CA LEU A 338 31.24 33.35 -57.24
C LEU A 338 31.71 34.12 -56.00
N ALA A 339 30.95 34.10 -54.90
CA ALA A 339 31.25 34.85 -53.68
C ALA A 339 32.73 34.71 -53.19
N PRO A 340 33.31 33.51 -53.05
CA PRO A 340 34.71 33.38 -52.62
C PRO A 340 35.71 33.90 -53.67
N LEU A 341 35.38 33.90 -54.96
CA LEU A 341 36.28 34.39 -56.02
C LEU A 341 36.42 35.91 -56.00
N VAL A 342 35.39 36.62 -55.52
CA VAL A 342 35.39 38.09 -55.41
C VAL A 342 35.59 38.60 -53.98
N GLY A 343 35.94 37.71 -53.03
CA GLY A 343 36.23 38.08 -51.65
C GLY A 343 35.00 38.39 -50.78
N VAL A 344 33.81 37.96 -51.18
CA VAL A 344 32.55 38.14 -50.43
C VAL A 344 32.26 36.90 -49.57
N PRO A 345 31.90 37.05 -48.28
CA PRO A 345 31.48 35.91 -47.45
C PRO A 345 30.29 35.17 -48.05
N THR A 346 30.31 33.83 -48.05
CA THR A 346 29.23 33.00 -48.64
C THR A 346 27.84 33.27 -48.06
N ARG A 347 27.76 33.72 -46.80
CA ARG A 347 26.51 34.16 -46.14
C ARG A 347 25.86 35.39 -46.81
N GLU A 348 26.66 36.22 -47.46
CA GLU A 348 26.22 37.46 -48.15
C GLU A 348 26.06 37.25 -49.67
N ALA A 349 26.37 36.06 -50.19
CA ALA A 349 26.29 35.73 -51.62
C ALA A 349 24.89 35.95 -52.22
N HIS A 350 23.83 35.89 -51.41
CA HIS A 350 22.47 36.10 -51.87
C HIS A 350 22.00 37.56 -51.80
N SER A 351 22.85 38.49 -51.35
CA SER A 351 22.54 39.92 -51.32
C SER A 351 23.10 40.63 -52.55
N PRO A 352 22.26 41.34 -53.34
CA PRO A 352 22.73 42.05 -54.52
C PRO A 352 23.69 43.18 -54.16
N ASP A 353 23.47 43.84 -53.01
CA ASP A 353 24.25 44.99 -52.55
C ASP A 353 25.68 44.63 -52.14
N ALA A 354 25.94 43.39 -51.70
CA ALA A 354 27.29 42.94 -51.38
C ALA A 354 28.00 42.32 -52.59
N LEU A 355 27.27 41.55 -53.42
CA LEU A 355 27.88 40.75 -54.49
C LEU A 355 28.15 41.56 -55.77
N LEU A 356 27.22 42.43 -56.18
CA LEU A 356 27.34 43.15 -57.45
C LEU A 356 28.51 44.15 -57.48
N PRO A 357 28.77 44.94 -56.41
CA PRO A 357 29.93 45.83 -56.39
C PRO A 357 31.24 45.06 -56.49
N ALA A 358 31.37 43.93 -55.77
CA ALA A 358 32.56 43.10 -55.81
C ALA A 358 32.77 42.48 -57.21
N LEU A 359 31.72 42.01 -57.87
CA LEU A 359 31.79 41.51 -59.25
C LEU A 359 32.19 42.59 -60.25
N SER A 360 31.67 43.82 -60.10
CA SER A 360 31.96 44.92 -61.04
C SER A 360 33.45 45.30 -61.09
N THR A 361 34.21 45.06 -60.02
CA THR A 361 35.67 45.29 -59.99
C THR A 361 36.47 44.27 -60.80
N ARG A 362 35.88 43.12 -61.14
CA ARG A 362 36.54 42.01 -61.85
C ARG A 362 36.09 41.88 -63.31
N LEU A 363 34.91 42.39 -63.65
CA LEU A 363 34.33 42.28 -64.99
C LEU A 363 34.78 43.44 -65.89
N THR A 364 35.03 43.15 -67.16
CA THR A 364 35.29 44.18 -68.18
C THR A 364 33.97 44.67 -68.80
N ALA A 365 33.89 45.96 -69.16
CA ALA A 365 32.65 46.69 -69.46
C ALA A 365 31.86 46.27 -70.74
N GLY A 366 32.04 45.04 -71.23
CA GLY A 366 31.44 44.55 -72.48
C GLY A 366 30.42 43.40 -72.35
N GLY A 367 30.09 42.95 -71.13
CA GLY A 367 29.22 41.79 -70.88
C GLY A 367 27.76 42.10 -70.52
N THR A 368 26.91 41.07 -70.54
CA THR A 368 25.52 41.08 -70.04
C THR A 368 25.44 41.57 -68.59
N ASP A 369 24.43 42.37 -68.24
CA ASP A 369 24.27 42.93 -66.89
C ASP A 369 24.22 41.81 -65.81
N PRO A 370 25.21 41.73 -64.90
CA PRO A 370 25.26 40.69 -63.88
C PRO A 370 24.08 40.76 -62.91
N ARG A 371 23.42 41.92 -62.79
CA ARG A 371 22.23 42.08 -61.96
C ARG A 371 21.08 41.24 -62.47
N ASP A 372 20.76 41.35 -63.75
CA ASP A 372 19.64 40.62 -64.35
C ASP A 372 19.98 39.12 -64.50
N LEU A 373 21.26 38.80 -64.71
CA LEU A 373 21.70 37.41 -64.80
C LEU A 373 21.57 36.66 -63.45
N LEU A 374 21.98 37.27 -62.34
CA LEU A 374 22.00 36.63 -61.01
C LEU A 374 20.72 36.84 -60.20
N PHE A 375 19.97 37.91 -60.45
CA PHE A 375 18.79 38.32 -59.67
C PHE A 375 17.55 38.64 -60.51
N GLY A 376 17.60 38.45 -61.83
CA GLY A 376 16.51 38.78 -62.74
C GLY A 376 15.30 37.85 -62.69
N PRO A 377 14.28 38.11 -63.52
CA PRO A 377 13.02 37.38 -63.55
C PRO A 377 13.22 35.92 -64.01
N ALA A 378 12.14 35.12 -63.88
CA ALA A 378 12.12 33.74 -64.35
C ALA A 378 12.19 33.67 -65.89
N PRO A 379 12.89 32.68 -66.48
CA PRO A 379 12.98 32.53 -67.93
C PRO A 379 11.63 32.11 -68.52
N VAL A 380 11.30 32.67 -69.69
CA VAL A 380 9.99 32.51 -70.35
C VAL A 380 9.84 31.14 -71.06
N GLY A 381 10.95 30.42 -71.27
CA GLY A 381 10.93 29.09 -71.90
C GLY A 381 12.24 28.32 -71.72
N ASP A 382 12.26 27.07 -72.18
CA ASP A 382 13.39 26.14 -71.97
C ASP A 382 14.67 26.64 -72.65
N ALA A 383 14.55 27.22 -73.86
CA ALA A 383 15.69 27.82 -74.55
C ALA A 383 16.30 28.99 -73.73
N ALA A 384 15.46 29.81 -73.08
CA ALA A 384 15.94 30.89 -72.22
C ALA A 384 16.59 30.37 -70.93
N LEU A 385 16.12 29.23 -70.39
CA LEU A 385 16.74 28.58 -69.24
C LEU A 385 18.12 27.99 -69.57
N VAL A 386 18.28 27.38 -70.75
CA VAL A 386 19.58 26.88 -71.23
C VAL A 386 20.54 28.03 -71.46
N LEU A 387 20.10 29.10 -72.13
CA LEU A 387 20.91 30.30 -72.32
C LEU A 387 21.34 30.93 -70.99
N LEU A 388 20.45 30.96 -69.99
CA LEU A 388 20.78 31.41 -68.64
C LEU A 388 21.89 30.55 -68.00
N ALA A 389 21.83 29.22 -68.15
CA ALA A 389 22.86 28.33 -67.63
C ALA A 389 24.21 28.60 -68.31
N ASP A 390 24.24 28.72 -69.64
CA ASP A 390 25.44 29.01 -70.41
C ASP A 390 26.05 30.37 -70.04
N GLN A 391 25.22 31.39 -69.84
CA GLN A 391 25.65 32.72 -69.41
C GLN A 391 26.21 32.73 -67.98
N LEU A 392 25.60 31.96 -67.05
CA LEU A 392 26.13 31.81 -65.69
C LEU A 392 27.49 31.10 -65.67
N ASP A 393 27.65 30.07 -66.49
CA ASP A 393 28.93 29.34 -66.62
C ASP A 393 29.99 30.17 -67.34
N ALA A 394 29.60 31.02 -68.29
CA ALA A 394 30.50 31.99 -68.92
C ALA A 394 30.98 33.04 -67.90
N LEU A 395 30.08 33.59 -67.10
CA LEU A 395 30.41 34.53 -66.03
C LEU A 395 31.37 33.92 -65.00
N GLU A 396 31.10 32.68 -64.57
CA GLU A 396 31.97 31.97 -63.61
C GLU A 396 33.38 31.76 -64.18
N ARG A 397 33.48 31.44 -65.48
CA ARG A 397 34.78 31.30 -66.16
C ARG A 397 35.52 32.63 -66.26
N GLU A 398 34.84 33.71 -66.66
CA GLU A 398 35.44 35.04 -66.79
C GLU A 398 36.05 35.51 -65.47
N VAL A 399 35.29 35.41 -64.37
CA VAL A 399 35.74 35.80 -63.02
C VAL A 399 36.90 34.93 -62.52
N ARG A 400 36.99 33.67 -62.95
CA ARG A 400 38.12 32.79 -62.60
C ARG A 400 39.39 33.14 -63.37
N THR A 401 39.26 33.69 -64.57
CA THR A 401 40.40 34.04 -65.44
C THR A 401 40.88 35.49 -65.29
N SER A 402 40.07 36.37 -64.66
CA SER A 402 40.38 37.77 -64.35
C SER A 402 41.12 37.95 -63.04
#